data_AF-A0AAE9MER0-F1
#
_entry.id   AF-A0AAE9MER0-F1
#
_cell.length_a   1.000
_cell.length_b   1.000
_cell.length_c   1.000
_cell.angle_alpha   90.00
_cell.angle_beta   90.00
_cell.angle_gamma   90.00
#
_symmetry.space_group_name_H-M   'P 1'
#
loop_
_entity.id
_entity.type
_entity.pdbx_description
1 polymer ?
#
loop_
_entity_poly.entity_id
_entity_poly.type
_entity_poly.pdbx_seq_one_letter_code
_entity_poly.pdbx_strand_id
1 'polypeptide(L)'
;MEVYQAYREKMNAQLKEWSSQINLLEAKMENITADMRVKRAEEIQSLRVKQCAATEKMEELGRASGESWEQIKVTADKMWSDLKTGLAEAQSKFK
;
A
#
# COMPACT_ATOMS: atom_id res chain seq x y z
N MET A 1 5.74 -12.30 -21.83
CA MET A 1 4.71 -12.86 -20.91
C MET A 1 5.25 -13.01 -19.49
N GLU A 2 6.47 -13.54 -19.27
CA GLU A 2 7.06 -13.64 -17.92
C GLU A 2 7.18 -12.31 -17.17
N VAL A 3 7.51 -11.21 -17.86
CA VAL A 3 7.71 -9.89 -17.22
C VAL A 3 6.44 -9.39 -16.52
N TYR A 4 5.26 -9.64 -17.09
CA TYR A 4 3.97 -9.25 -16.49
C TYR A 4 3.68 -10.06 -15.23
N GLN A 5 4.00 -11.35 -15.25
CA GLN A 5 3.72 -12.28 -14.18
C GLN A 5 4.66 -12.03 -12.99
N ALA A 6 5.96 -11.88 -13.26
CA ALA A 6 6.97 -11.53 -12.25
C ALA A 6 6.67 -10.16 -11.61
N TYR A 7 6.22 -9.17 -12.39
CA TYR A 7 5.80 -7.88 -11.84
C TYR A 7 4.60 -8.04 -10.89
N ARG A 8 3.56 -8.76 -11.30
CA ARG A 8 2.37 -8.99 -10.45
C ARG A 8 2.70 -9.74 -9.16
N GLU A 9 3.53 -10.78 -9.24
CA GLU A 9 3.94 -11.55 -8.07
C GLU A 9 4.70 -10.68 -7.06
N LYS A 10 5.65 -9.87 -7.55
CA LYS A 10 6.38 -8.91 -6.72
C LYS A 10 5.44 -7.93 -6.05
N MET A 11 4.49 -7.37 -6.79
CA MET A 11 3.53 -6.41 -6.26
C MET A 11 2.63 -7.07 -5.21
N ASN A 12 2.05 -8.23 -5.50
CA ASN A 12 1.21 -8.97 -4.56
C ASN A 12 1.95 -9.33 -3.25
N ALA A 13 3.22 -9.74 -3.34
CA ALA A 13 4.03 -10.02 -2.16
C ALA A 13 4.21 -8.77 -1.28
N GLN A 14 4.52 -7.64 -1.89
CA GLN A 14 4.67 -6.35 -1.21
C GLN A 14 3.35 -5.83 -0.62
N LEU A 15 2.19 -6.00 -1.29
CA LEU A 15 0.88 -5.63 -0.71
C LEU A 15 0.58 -6.45 0.55
N LYS A 16 0.91 -7.74 0.56
CA LYS A 16 0.77 -8.60 1.75
C LYS A 16 1.68 -8.13 2.89
N GLU A 17 2.92 -7.77 2.55
CA GLU A 17 3.86 -7.21 3.50
C GLU A 17 3.32 -5.92 4.13
N TRP A 18 2.87 -4.97 3.31
CA TRP A 18 2.31 -3.71 3.77
C TRP A 18 1.01 -3.89 4.57
N SER A 19 0.15 -4.84 4.19
CA SER A 19 -1.02 -5.23 4.99
C SER A 19 -0.62 -5.61 6.41
N SER A 20 0.42 -6.44 6.53
CA SER A 20 0.92 -6.90 7.83
C SER A 20 1.52 -5.75 8.64
N GLN A 21 2.23 -4.83 7.97
CA GLN A 21 2.78 -3.64 8.62
C GLN A 21 1.69 -2.67 9.09
N ILE A 22 0.64 -2.44 8.29
CA ILE A 22 -0.50 -1.60 8.70
C ILE A 22 -1.25 -2.24 9.87
N ASN A 23 -1.50 -3.55 9.85
CA ASN A 23 -2.08 -4.29 10.98
C ASN A 23 -1.24 -4.11 12.26
N LEU A 24 0.10 -4.13 12.14
CA LEU A 24 0.99 -3.92 13.28
C LEU A 24 0.89 -2.49 13.82
N LEU A 25 0.79 -1.48 12.94
CA LEU A 25 0.60 -0.09 13.36
C LEU A 25 -0.75 0.10 14.07
N GLU A 26 -1.81 -0.56 13.59
CA GLU A 26 -3.12 -0.59 14.24
C GLU A 26 -3.05 -1.18 15.65
N ALA A 27 -2.42 -2.35 15.81
CA ALA A 27 -2.25 -2.99 17.11
C ALA A 27 -1.44 -2.11 18.09
N LYS A 28 -0.43 -1.37 17.60
CA LYS A 28 0.35 -0.45 18.42
C LYS A 28 -0.46 0.74 18.93
N MET A 29 -1.57 1.10 18.28
CA MET A 29 -2.44 2.19 18.76
C MET A 29 -3.12 1.90 20.11
N GLU A 30 -3.20 0.63 20.52
CA GLU A 30 -3.76 0.28 21.83
C GLU A 30 -2.90 0.79 22.99
N ASN A 31 -1.61 1.08 22.74
CA ASN A 31 -0.63 1.44 23.75
C ASN A 31 -0.25 2.94 23.76
N ILE A 32 -0.93 3.79 22.97
CA ILE A 32 -0.66 5.25 22.90
C ILE A 32 -1.77 6.08 23.55
N THR A 33 -1.46 7.33 23.91
CA THR A 33 -2.42 8.26 24.54
C THR A 33 -3.61 8.57 23.62
N ALA A 34 -4.76 8.91 24.22
CA ALA A 34 -6.00 9.22 23.49
C ALA A 34 -5.82 10.29 22.40
N ASP A 35 -5.08 11.37 22.68
CA ASP A 35 -4.81 12.45 21.72
C ASP A 35 -3.95 11.98 20.53
N MET A 36 -2.97 11.12 20.79
CA MET A 36 -2.16 10.53 19.71
C MET A 36 -2.97 9.52 18.91
N ARG A 37 -3.86 8.77 19.57
CA ARG A 37 -4.68 7.73 18.94
C ARG A 37 -5.54 8.27 17.80
N VAL A 38 -6.15 9.45 17.96
CA VAL A 38 -6.96 10.07 16.89
C VAL A 38 -6.09 10.38 15.66
N LYS A 39 -4.96 11.07 15.84
CA LYS A 39 -4.05 11.42 14.74
C LYS A 39 -3.48 10.19 14.04
N ARG A 40 -3.13 9.14 14.80
CA ARG A 40 -2.63 7.88 14.23
C ARG A 40 -3.71 7.10 13.50
N ALA A 41 -4.93 7.09 14.03
CA ALA A 41 -6.05 6.41 13.39
C ALA A 41 -6.34 7.01 12.00
N GLU A 42 -6.29 8.34 11.86
CA GLU A 42 -6.44 9.02 10.58
C GLU A 42 -5.30 8.65 9.59
N GLU A 43 -4.04 8.65 10.07
CA GLU A 43 -2.89 8.24 9.26
C GLU A 43 -3.01 6.80 8.76
N ILE A 44 -3.38 5.87 9.65
CA ILE A 44 -3.57 4.45 9.33
C ILE A 44 -4.75 4.26 8.37
N GLN A 45 -5.86 4.97 8.58
CA GLN A 45 -7.00 4.91 7.68
C GLN A 45 -6.62 5.41 6.28
N SER A 46 -5.82 6.47 6.19
CA SER A 46 -5.26 6.94 4.91
C SER A 46 -4.41 5.86 4.23
N LEU A 47 -3.58 5.14 4.99
CA LEU A 47 -2.79 4.01 4.47
C LEU A 47 -3.68 2.87 3.96
N ARG A 48 -4.76 2.54 4.66
CA ARG A 48 -5.75 1.55 4.22
C ARG A 48 -6.40 1.93 2.91
N VAL A 49 -6.83 3.18 2.76
CA VAL A 49 -7.42 3.68 1.51
C VAL A 49 -6.41 3.58 0.37
N LYS A 50 -5.17 4.02 0.58
CA LYS A 50 -4.09 3.91 -0.42
C LYS A 50 -3.79 2.45 -0.78
N GLN A 51 -3.81 1.56 0.20
CA GLN A 51 -3.63 0.12 -0.01
C GLN A 51 -4.74 -0.49 -0.86
N CYS A 52 -6.00 -0.19 -0.56
CA CYS A 52 -7.13 -0.67 -1.36
C CYS A 52 -7.02 -0.17 -2.79
N ALA A 53 -6.77 1.12 -2.98
CA ALA A 53 -6.63 1.72 -4.31
C ALA A 53 -5.45 1.13 -5.10
N ALA A 54 -4.31 0.87 -4.46
CA ALA A 54 -3.18 0.18 -5.09
C ALA A 54 -3.52 -1.27 -5.45
N THR A 55 -4.30 -1.97 -4.61
CA THR A 55 -4.75 -3.35 -4.88
C THR A 55 -5.68 -3.40 -6.09
N GLU A 56 -6.69 -2.54 -6.13
CA GLU A 56 -7.60 -2.41 -7.27
C GLU A 56 -6.83 -2.10 -8.56
N LYS A 57 -5.86 -1.19 -8.50
CA LYS A 57 -5.04 -0.85 -9.66
C LYS A 57 -4.18 -2.02 -10.15
N MET A 58 -3.69 -2.86 -9.24
CA MET A 58 -2.94 -4.07 -9.59
C MET A 58 -3.83 -5.15 -10.21
N GLU A 59 -5.10 -5.25 -9.79
CA GLU A 59 -6.08 -6.13 -10.44
C GLU A 59 -6.41 -5.66 -11.86
N GLU A 60 -6.57 -4.35 -12.06
CA GLU A 60 -6.77 -3.74 -13.38
C GLU A 60 -5.57 -3.99 -14.29
N LEU A 61 -4.36 -3.76 -13.78
CA LEU A 61 -3.11 -4.11 -14.47
C LEU A 61 -3.02 -5.60 -14.79
N GLY A 62 -3.64 -6.42 -13.95
CA GLY A 62 -3.81 -7.84 -14.12
C GLY A 62 -4.61 -8.23 -15.37
N ARG A 63 -5.62 -7.42 -15.71
CA ARG A 63 -6.51 -7.66 -16.84
C ARG A 63 -6.00 -7.03 -18.13
N ALA A 64 -5.11 -6.05 -18.03
CA ALA A 64 -4.54 -5.34 -19.17
C ALA A 64 -3.38 -6.10 -19.86
N SER A 65 -3.15 -5.77 -21.13
CA SER A 65 -2.06 -6.30 -21.95
C SER A 65 -1.59 -5.24 -22.96
N GLY A 66 -0.37 -5.40 -23.49
CA GLY A 66 0.15 -4.51 -24.53
C GLY A 66 0.32 -3.06 -24.04
N GLU A 67 -0.02 -2.08 -24.88
CA GLU A 67 0.14 -0.65 -24.58
C GLU A 67 -0.67 -0.19 -23.36
N SER A 68 -1.89 -0.71 -23.19
CA SER A 68 -2.72 -0.40 -22.02
C SER A 68 -2.08 -0.85 -20.71
N TRP A 69 -1.29 -1.93 -20.74
CA TRP A 69 -0.57 -2.39 -19.55
C TRP A 69 0.50 -1.37 -19.12
N GLU A 70 1.25 -0.80 -20.05
CA GLU A 70 2.27 0.21 -19.72
C GLU A 70 1.66 1.48 -19.12
N GLN A 71 0.54 1.95 -19.65
CA GLN A 71 -0.17 3.11 -19.12
C GLN A 71 -0.71 2.89 -17.70
N ILE A 72 -1.33 1.73 -17.47
CA ILE A 72 -1.85 1.37 -16.13
C ILE A 72 -0.69 1.18 -15.15
N LYS A 73 0.42 0.59 -15.59
CA LYS A 73 1.62 0.38 -14.77
C LYS A 73 2.17 1.69 -14.24
N VAL A 74 2.27 2.74 -15.05
CA VAL A 74 2.76 4.06 -14.61
C VAL A 74 1.92 4.60 -13.45
N THR A 75 0.60 4.46 -13.55
CA THR A 75 -0.32 4.89 -12.49
C THR A 75 -0.15 4.02 -11.24
N ALA A 76 -0.04 2.70 -11.43
CA ALA A 76 0.16 1.74 -10.36
C ALA A 76 1.48 1.97 -9.60
N ASP A 77 2.59 2.22 -10.32
CA ASP A 77 3.91 2.52 -9.76
C ASP A 77 3.88 3.81 -8.90
N LYS A 78 3.13 4.83 -9.32
CA LYS A 78 2.95 6.06 -8.53
C LYS A 78 2.22 5.78 -7.22
N MET A 79 1.07 5.09 -7.28
CA MET A 79 0.30 4.70 -6.09
C MET A 79 1.14 3.83 -5.14
N TRP A 80 1.99 2.97 -5.71
CA TRP A 80 2.95 2.15 -4.98
C TRP A 80 3.95 2.98 -4.19
N SER A 81 4.56 3.97 -4.85
CA SER A 81 5.53 4.87 -4.24
C SER A 81 4.90 5.68 -3.11
N ASP A 82 3.68 6.18 -3.33
CA ASP A 82 2.95 6.98 -2.34
C ASP A 82 2.57 6.14 -1.11
N LEU A 83 2.15 4.89 -1.31
CA LEU A 83 1.86 3.97 -0.20
C LEU A 83 3.12 3.60 0.57
N LYS A 84 4.21 3.27 -0.12
CA LYS A 84 5.51 2.96 0.49
C LYS A 84 5.99 4.13 1.36
N THR A 85 5.93 5.34 0.83
CA THR A 85 6.36 6.56 1.55
C THR A 85 5.50 6.80 2.78
N GLY A 86 4.18 6.75 2.63
CA GLY A 86 3.26 6.93 3.76
C GLY A 86 3.46 5.87 4.85
N LEU A 87 3.72 4.62 4.48
CA LEU A 87 3.95 3.55 5.44
C LEU A 87 5.27 3.75 6.21
N ALA A 88 6.34 4.14 5.51
CA ALA A 88 7.62 4.46 6.15
C ALA A 88 7.50 5.66 7.11
N GLU A 89 6.74 6.68 6.73
CA GLU A 89 6.42 7.83 7.59
C GLU A 89 5.59 7.42 8.80
N ALA A 90 4.57 6.57 8.63
CA ALA A 90 3.80 6.10 9.78
C ALA A 90 4.70 5.29 10.72
N GLN A 91 5.48 4.34 10.20
CA GLN A 91 6.40 3.54 11.00
C GLN A 91 7.42 4.36 11.79
N SER A 92 8.01 5.39 11.19
CA SER A 92 8.98 6.24 11.87
C SER A 92 8.39 6.98 13.06
N LYS A 93 7.09 7.26 13.02
CA LYS A 93 6.36 7.93 14.09
C LYS A 93 5.84 6.98 15.19
N PHE A 94 5.95 5.66 14.99
CA PHE A 94 5.68 4.62 15.99
C PHE A 94 6.96 3.96 16.55
N LYS A 95 8.13 4.48 16.15
CA LYS A 95 9.41 4.24 16.85
C LYS A 95 9.51 5.16 18.05
#